data_AF-I2CR49-F1
#
_entry.id   AF-I2CR49-F1
#
_cell.length_a   1.000
_cell.length_b   1.000
_cell.length_c   1.000
_cell.angle_alpha   90.00
_cell.angle_beta   90.00
_cell.angle_gamma   90.00
#
_symmetry.space_group_name_H-M   'P 1'
#
loop_
_entity.id
_entity.type
_entity.pdbx_description
1 polymer ?
#
loop_
_entity_poly.entity_id
_entity_poly.type
_entity_poly.pdbx_seq_one_letter_code
_entity_poly.pdbx_strand_id
1 'polypeptide(L)'
;MAAGQALKAVKALVHSARTVISGDLSFSVSLAMQRVTQATDNLAELLTAGRYYGTSTAAGLEVDPRFLVFEAVFDLMLRKRQVEMVTWFQASLEQGVSRVQQMIMGAGKTTVVGPLLTLLLADGQQLVTQVMPTALLEQTRSIMRSRFGQIITKRVYTLEFERSVDDDVELVAEIFGKLDAARRRRSVVCTSPEAIKSLLLKFVEHLHALEQVEASDLTFGESARANREIGRVREALQCKSDMADAIVRVLDMWRGGVLIMDEVDQLLHPLRSELNFPIGAKDPIDMAGYRWDFPIFLIDGLFSAAEGHPLSERLNPQMSTRINFGAQAILDDLRDAVAEGYSQHALQRSPHMILLDKAFYEARLKPALAKWALLWIAERF
;
A
#
# COMPACT_ATOMS: atom_id res chain seq x y z
N MET A 1 20.01 26.78 -10.33
CA MET A 1 19.60 25.36 -10.48
C MET A 1 19.90 24.79 -11.85
N ALA A 2 19.43 25.39 -12.95
CA ALA A 2 19.80 24.97 -14.32
C ALA A 2 21.32 24.80 -14.50
N ALA A 3 22.14 25.68 -13.91
CA ALA A 3 23.60 25.58 -13.93
C ALA A 3 24.17 24.31 -13.26
N GLY A 4 23.55 23.81 -12.19
CA GLY A 4 24.02 22.62 -11.47
C GLY A 4 23.70 21.31 -12.20
N GLN A 5 22.49 21.22 -12.77
CA GLN A 5 22.10 20.10 -13.63
C GLN A 5 22.88 20.12 -14.96
N ALA A 6 23.06 21.29 -15.57
CA ALA A 6 23.91 21.47 -16.74
C ALA A 6 25.35 21.04 -16.46
N LEU A 7 25.92 21.40 -15.30
CA LEU A 7 27.27 20.96 -14.92
C LEU A 7 27.37 19.43 -14.77
N LYS A 8 26.34 18.77 -14.19
CA LYS A 8 26.27 17.30 -14.12
C LYS A 8 26.20 16.68 -15.51
N ALA A 9 25.37 17.23 -16.40
CA ALA A 9 25.26 16.76 -17.79
C ALA A 9 26.57 16.93 -18.57
N VAL A 10 27.27 18.07 -18.40
CA VAL A 10 28.60 18.30 -18.96
C VAL A 10 29.61 17.28 -18.41
N LYS A 11 29.62 17.02 -17.11
CA LYS A 11 30.50 15.99 -16.51
C LYS A 11 30.22 14.59 -17.07
N ALA A 12 28.96 14.23 -17.27
CA ALA A 12 28.56 12.96 -17.86
C ALA A 12 29.01 12.86 -19.33
N LEU A 13 28.85 13.92 -20.11
CA LEU A 13 29.33 14.00 -21.49
C LEU A 13 30.86 13.84 -21.54
N VAL A 14 31.60 14.54 -20.68
CA VAL A 14 33.06 14.42 -20.59
C VAL A 14 33.48 13.01 -20.20
N HIS A 15 32.76 12.36 -19.27
CA HIS A 15 33.04 10.99 -18.89
C HIS A 15 32.83 10.01 -20.06
N SER A 16 31.68 10.08 -20.73
CA SER A 16 31.37 9.25 -21.92
C SER A 16 32.37 9.49 -23.06
N ALA A 17 32.77 10.74 -23.28
CA ALA A 17 33.78 11.08 -24.29
C ALA A 17 35.17 10.52 -23.92
N ARG A 18 35.56 10.56 -22.64
CA ARG A 18 36.83 9.97 -22.19
C ARG A 18 36.88 8.46 -22.41
N THR A 19 35.78 7.73 -22.20
CA THR A 19 35.72 6.28 -22.46
C THR A 19 35.93 5.94 -23.93
N VAL A 20 35.46 6.81 -24.84
CA VAL A 20 35.72 6.68 -26.28
C VAL A 20 37.19 6.97 -26.62
N ILE A 21 37.77 8.00 -25.98
CA ILE A 21 39.15 8.45 -26.26
C ILE A 21 40.20 7.50 -25.66
N SER A 22 39.93 6.85 -24.53
CA SER A 22 40.90 5.98 -23.84
C SER A 22 41.11 4.61 -24.49
N GLY A 23 40.34 4.27 -25.54
CA GLY A 23 40.68 3.13 -26.41
C GLY A 23 40.51 1.74 -25.79
N ASP A 24 39.70 1.56 -24.74
CA ASP A 24 39.25 0.24 -24.25
C ASP A 24 38.30 -0.40 -25.28
N LEU A 25 38.87 -0.77 -26.43
CA LEU A 25 38.22 -1.23 -27.66
C LEU A 25 37.87 -2.73 -27.63
N SER A 26 37.58 -3.29 -26.45
CA SER A 26 36.86 -4.57 -26.38
C SER A 26 35.35 -4.39 -26.62
N PHE A 27 34.89 -3.14 -26.73
CA PHE A 27 33.48 -2.79 -26.94
C PHE A 27 33.28 -1.98 -28.24
N SER A 28 32.22 -2.30 -28.99
CA SER A 28 31.87 -1.68 -30.28
C SER A 28 31.86 -0.14 -30.21
N VAL A 29 32.70 0.51 -31.02
CA VAL A 29 32.79 1.98 -31.19
C VAL A 29 31.40 2.61 -31.43
N SER A 30 30.51 1.88 -32.10
CA SER A 30 29.14 2.32 -32.35
C SER A 30 28.34 2.57 -31.07
N LEU A 31 28.47 1.72 -30.05
CA LEU A 31 27.74 1.89 -28.78
C LEU A 31 28.29 3.09 -28.00
N ALA A 32 29.60 3.28 -28.03
CA ALA A 32 30.24 4.37 -27.31
C ALA A 32 29.86 5.74 -27.94
N MET A 33 29.83 5.82 -29.27
CA MET A 33 29.31 7.00 -29.97
C MET A 33 27.82 7.25 -29.69
N GLN A 34 26.99 6.22 -29.65
CA GLN A 34 25.57 6.35 -29.31
C GLN A 34 25.36 6.96 -27.91
N ARG A 35 26.19 6.59 -26.93
CA ARG A 35 26.17 7.19 -25.58
C ARG A 35 26.55 8.66 -25.58
N VAL A 36 27.54 9.06 -26.39
CA VAL A 36 27.95 10.47 -26.52
C VAL A 36 26.85 11.28 -27.18
N THR A 37 26.23 10.78 -28.25
CA THR A 37 25.09 11.44 -28.90
C THR A 37 23.96 11.66 -27.90
N GLN A 38 23.55 10.62 -27.18
CA GLN A 38 22.50 10.72 -26.17
C GLN A 38 22.84 11.72 -25.04
N ALA A 39 24.10 11.77 -24.58
CA ALA A 39 24.53 12.74 -23.58
C ALA A 39 24.52 14.18 -24.12
N THR A 40 24.82 14.36 -25.40
CA THR A 40 24.79 15.66 -26.09
C THR A 40 23.36 16.15 -26.27
N ASP A 41 22.46 15.26 -26.70
CA ASP A 41 21.02 15.56 -26.85
C ASP A 41 20.42 16.00 -25.50
N ASN A 42 20.72 15.27 -24.42
CA ASN A 42 20.29 15.63 -23.07
C ASN A 42 20.82 17.01 -22.64
N LEU A 43 22.07 17.36 -22.98
CA LEU A 43 22.64 18.66 -22.67
C LEU A 43 21.97 19.78 -23.50
N ALA A 44 21.71 19.53 -24.78
CA ALA A 44 21.01 20.47 -25.65
C ALA A 44 19.58 20.74 -25.14
N GLU A 45 18.85 19.70 -24.72
CA GLU A 45 17.53 19.84 -24.08
C GLU A 45 17.61 20.69 -22.81
N LEU A 46 18.61 20.48 -21.95
CA LEU A 46 18.78 21.27 -20.72
C LEU A 46 19.12 22.74 -20.98
N LEU A 47 19.92 23.02 -22.02
CA LEU A 47 20.31 24.39 -22.39
C LEU A 47 19.18 25.16 -23.08
N THR A 48 18.29 24.45 -23.77
CA THR A 48 17.13 25.03 -24.47
C THR A 48 15.86 25.04 -23.62
N ALA A 49 15.88 24.40 -22.45
CA ALA A 49 14.75 24.36 -21.54
C ALA A 49 14.36 25.77 -21.07
N GLY A 50 13.09 26.13 -21.26
CA GLY A 50 12.49 27.37 -20.80
C GLY A 50 11.55 27.18 -19.62
N ARG A 51 11.23 28.26 -18.90
CA ARG A 51 10.16 28.25 -17.90
C ARG A 51 8.83 28.61 -18.56
N TYR A 52 7.80 27.80 -18.28
CA TYR A 52 6.50 27.89 -18.96
C TYR A 52 5.35 28.35 -18.05
N TYR A 53 5.64 28.73 -16.81
CA TYR A 53 4.66 29.14 -15.79
C TYR A 53 4.65 30.66 -15.54
N GLY A 54 5.24 31.45 -16.46
CA GLY A 54 5.24 32.91 -16.39
C GLY A 54 4.42 33.51 -17.53
N THR A 55 3.55 34.47 -17.22
CA THR A 55 2.76 35.22 -18.19
C THR A 55 3.42 36.57 -18.42
N SER A 56 3.71 36.90 -19.68
CA SER A 56 4.26 38.22 -20.02
C SER A 56 3.12 39.24 -20.06
N THR A 57 3.16 40.21 -19.15
CA THR A 57 2.23 41.36 -19.11
C THR A 57 2.97 42.64 -19.52
N ALA A 58 2.24 43.72 -19.79
CA ALA A 58 2.84 45.01 -20.13
C ALA A 58 3.74 45.59 -19.00
N ALA A 59 3.55 45.14 -17.76
CA ALA A 59 4.31 45.58 -16.59
C ALA A 59 5.48 44.65 -16.21
N GLY A 60 5.65 43.53 -16.92
CA GLY A 60 6.70 42.54 -16.65
C GLY A 60 6.21 41.09 -16.68
N LEU A 61 7.05 40.18 -16.21
CA LEU A 61 6.73 38.75 -16.12
C LEU A 61 5.98 38.47 -14.81
N GLU A 62 4.70 38.09 -14.91
CA GLU A 62 3.90 37.65 -13.77
C GLU A 62 4.09 36.15 -13.57
N VAL A 63 4.50 35.75 -12.36
CA VAL A 63 4.86 34.37 -12.04
C VAL A 63 4.28 34.03 -10.68
N ASP A 64 3.55 32.91 -10.58
CA ASP A 64 3.17 32.38 -9.28
C ASP A 64 4.42 31.84 -8.57
N PRO A 65 4.83 32.43 -7.43
CA PRO A 65 6.07 32.10 -6.75
C PRO A 65 6.12 30.63 -6.29
N ARG A 66 4.97 29.96 -6.16
CA ARG A 66 4.90 28.55 -5.75
C ARG A 66 5.58 27.62 -6.76
N PHE A 67 5.53 27.92 -8.06
CA PHE A 67 6.26 27.15 -9.07
C PHE A 67 7.78 27.29 -8.92
N LEU A 68 8.27 28.50 -8.67
CA LEU A 68 9.69 28.76 -8.44
C LEU A 68 10.21 28.08 -7.17
N VAL A 69 9.44 28.19 -6.09
CA VAL A 69 9.75 27.50 -4.83
C VAL A 69 9.75 26.00 -5.06
N PHE A 70 8.78 25.46 -5.81
CA PHE A 70 8.73 24.04 -6.12
C PHE A 70 9.97 23.56 -6.87
N GLU A 71 10.39 24.26 -7.94
CA GLU A 71 11.64 23.95 -8.64
C GLU A 71 12.83 23.94 -7.68
N ALA A 72 12.89 24.92 -6.77
CA ALA A 72 13.97 25.08 -5.79
C ALA A 72 14.05 23.93 -4.79
N VAL A 73 12.90 23.52 -4.26
CA VAL A 73 12.81 22.44 -3.26
C VAL A 73 13.05 21.07 -3.89
N PHE A 74 12.62 20.86 -5.12
CA PHE A 74 12.72 19.56 -5.78
C PHE A 74 14.02 19.38 -6.58
N ASP A 75 14.87 20.40 -6.66
CA ASP A 75 16.09 20.46 -7.49
C ASP A 75 15.81 19.97 -8.92
N LEU A 76 14.75 20.49 -9.53
CA LEU A 76 14.31 20.15 -10.88
C LEU A 76 13.79 21.36 -11.64
N MET A 77 13.72 21.20 -12.96
CA MET A 77 13.06 22.16 -13.86
C MET A 77 11.75 21.57 -14.34
N LEU A 78 10.66 22.33 -14.23
CA LEU A 78 9.33 21.89 -14.61
C LEU A 78 9.20 21.83 -16.13
N ARG A 79 8.71 20.69 -16.63
CA ARG A 79 8.45 20.51 -18.06
C ARG A 79 7.18 21.27 -18.44
N LYS A 80 7.13 21.81 -19.66
CA LYS A 80 5.94 22.51 -20.21
C LYS A 80 4.64 21.74 -19.95
N ARG A 81 4.64 20.45 -20.26
CA ARG A 81 3.47 19.59 -20.06
C ARG A 81 3.02 19.52 -18.60
N GLN A 82 3.94 19.43 -17.65
CA GLN A 82 3.64 19.38 -16.21
C GLN A 82 2.95 20.68 -15.76
N VAL A 83 3.42 21.83 -16.23
CA VAL A 83 2.80 23.13 -15.97
C VAL A 83 1.40 23.19 -16.58
N GLU A 84 1.26 22.88 -17.86
CA GLU A 84 -0.04 22.88 -18.57
C GLU A 84 -1.09 22.04 -17.82
N MET A 85 -0.73 20.83 -17.39
CA MET A 85 -1.66 19.95 -16.68
C MET A 85 -2.09 20.52 -15.33
N VAL A 86 -1.14 21.08 -14.57
CA VAL A 86 -1.46 21.70 -13.28
C VAL A 86 -2.40 22.88 -13.45
N THR A 87 -2.13 23.76 -14.41
CA THR A 87 -3.00 24.89 -14.74
C THR A 87 -4.40 24.42 -15.19
N TRP A 88 -4.47 23.35 -15.98
CA TRP A 88 -5.73 22.74 -16.38
C TRP A 88 -6.53 22.17 -15.22
N PHE A 89 -5.88 21.52 -14.25
CA PHE A 89 -6.55 21.04 -13.05
C PHE A 89 -7.06 22.19 -12.18
N GLN A 90 -6.28 23.27 -12.02
CA GLN A 90 -6.72 24.47 -11.29
C GLN A 90 -7.97 25.09 -11.94
N ALA A 91 -7.93 25.32 -13.25
CA ALA A 91 -9.07 25.89 -13.98
C ALA A 91 -10.32 25.00 -13.91
N SER A 92 -10.15 23.68 -13.98
CA SER A 92 -11.25 22.73 -13.83
C SER A 92 -11.84 22.73 -12.41
N LEU A 93 -11.01 22.87 -11.38
CA LEU A 93 -11.47 22.99 -9.99
C LEU A 93 -12.24 24.28 -9.74
N GLU A 94 -11.80 25.41 -10.30
CA GLU A 94 -12.52 26.69 -10.23
C GLU A 94 -13.91 26.61 -10.88
N GLN A 95 -14.07 25.76 -11.89
CA GLN A 95 -15.34 25.48 -12.57
C GLN A 95 -16.17 24.38 -11.89
N GLY A 96 -15.64 23.73 -10.86
CA GLY A 96 -16.30 22.60 -10.19
C GLY A 96 -16.41 21.33 -11.06
N VAL A 97 -15.57 21.19 -12.09
CA VAL A 97 -15.59 20.01 -12.98
C VAL A 97 -14.43 19.07 -12.70
N SER A 98 -14.71 17.77 -12.72
CA SER A 98 -13.67 16.73 -12.60
C SER A 98 -12.91 16.59 -13.90
N ARG A 99 -11.59 16.36 -13.81
CA ARG A 99 -10.72 16.16 -14.96
C ARG A 99 -9.86 14.92 -14.78
N VAL A 100 -9.70 14.15 -15.84
CA VAL A 100 -8.73 13.05 -15.93
C VAL A 100 -7.72 13.40 -17.01
N GLN A 101 -6.44 13.15 -16.75
CA GLN A 101 -5.42 13.28 -17.79
C GLN A 101 -4.44 12.12 -17.83
N GLN A 102 -4.16 11.68 -19.06
CA GLN A 102 -3.18 10.64 -19.32
C GLN A 102 -1.79 11.26 -19.47
N MET A 103 -0.82 10.66 -18.78
CA MET A 103 0.60 10.96 -18.95
C MET A 103 1.36 9.68 -19.29
N ILE A 104 2.46 9.84 -20.02
CA ILE A 104 3.41 8.75 -20.28
C ILE A 104 4.04 8.31 -18.94
N MET A 105 4.30 7.01 -18.81
CA MET A 105 5.00 6.46 -17.65
C MET A 105 6.35 7.16 -17.45
N GLY A 106 6.69 7.51 -16.21
CA GLY A 106 7.93 8.25 -15.90
C GLY A 106 7.87 9.76 -16.19
N ALA A 107 6.75 10.32 -16.66
CA ALA A 107 6.60 11.75 -16.87
C ALA A 107 6.46 12.58 -15.56
N GLY A 108 6.49 11.92 -14.40
CA GLY A 108 6.47 12.56 -13.08
C GLY A 108 5.07 12.85 -12.52
N LYS A 109 4.07 12.00 -12.80
CA LYS A 109 2.71 12.08 -12.21
C LYS A 109 2.78 12.19 -10.68
N THR A 110 3.29 11.14 -10.05
CA THR A 110 3.38 10.99 -8.59
C THR A 110 4.50 11.84 -7.98
N THR A 111 5.58 12.07 -8.72
CA THR A 111 6.80 12.69 -8.18
C THR A 111 6.84 14.21 -8.33
N VAL A 112 6.10 14.77 -9.29
CA VAL A 112 6.11 16.21 -9.61
C VAL A 112 4.69 16.79 -9.59
N VAL A 113 3.77 16.23 -10.39
CA VAL A 113 2.44 16.81 -10.58
C VAL A 113 1.60 16.73 -9.30
N GLY A 114 1.52 15.56 -8.66
CA GLY A 114 0.79 15.39 -7.40
C GLY A 114 1.27 16.35 -6.29
N PRO A 115 2.58 16.40 -5.99
CA PRO A 115 3.14 17.33 -5.02
C PRO A 115 2.91 18.80 -5.39
N LEU A 116 3.03 19.17 -6.66
CA LEU A 116 2.80 20.54 -7.12
C LEU A 116 1.32 20.94 -6.97
N LEU A 117 0.38 20.06 -7.34
CA LEU A 117 -1.05 20.28 -7.11
C LEU A 117 -1.36 20.45 -5.62
N THR A 118 -0.80 19.59 -4.77
CA THR A 118 -0.95 19.72 -3.31
C THR A 118 -0.43 21.06 -2.79
N LEU A 119 0.69 21.55 -3.31
CA LEU A 119 1.23 22.86 -2.93
C LEU A 119 0.29 24.00 -3.32
N LEU A 120 -0.32 23.92 -4.51
CA LEU A 120 -1.16 24.95 -5.08
C LEU A 120 -2.58 24.97 -4.50
N LEU A 121 -3.14 23.80 -4.20
CA LEU A 121 -4.55 23.63 -3.83
C LEU A 121 -4.78 23.64 -2.32
N ALA A 122 -3.77 23.35 -1.50
CA ALA A 122 -3.92 23.38 -0.04
C ALA A 122 -3.91 24.82 0.49
N ASP A 123 -5.07 25.45 0.45
CA ASP A 123 -5.38 26.83 0.85
C ASP A 123 -5.64 26.99 2.37
N GLY A 124 -5.99 25.90 3.04
CA GLY A 124 -6.32 25.85 4.47
C GLY A 124 -7.82 25.81 4.75
N GLN A 125 -8.65 25.96 3.70
CA GLN A 125 -10.10 25.83 3.77
C GLN A 125 -10.53 24.43 3.35
N GLN A 126 -10.06 23.96 2.20
CA GLN A 126 -10.39 22.64 1.66
C GLN A 126 -9.34 21.60 2.04
N LEU A 127 -9.79 20.38 2.32
CA LEU A 127 -8.88 19.26 2.54
C LEU A 127 -8.43 18.69 1.21
N VAL A 128 -7.11 18.68 0.96
CA VAL A 128 -6.52 18.01 -0.20
C VAL A 128 -6.17 16.58 0.18
N THR A 129 -6.84 15.63 -0.48
CA THR A 129 -6.64 14.20 -0.29
C THR A 129 -6.08 13.59 -1.57
N GLN A 130 -4.94 12.91 -1.46
CA GLN A 130 -4.35 12.17 -2.54
C GLN A 130 -4.61 10.67 -2.36
N VAL A 131 -5.26 10.07 -3.34
CA VAL A 131 -5.57 8.63 -3.39
C VAL A 131 -4.68 7.97 -4.42
N MET A 132 -4.10 6.84 -4.03
CA MET A 132 -3.25 6.02 -4.87
C MET A 132 -3.45 4.54 -4.53
N PRO A 133 -3.08 3.61 -5.42
CA PRO A 133 -3.07 2.19 -5.10
C PRO A 133 -2.25 1.91 -3.83
N THR A 134 -2.73 0.99 -2.97
CA THR A 134 -2.09 0.64 -1.70
C THR A 134 -0.59 0.30 -1.85
N ALA A 135 -0.23 -0.40 -2.93
CA ALA A 135 1.16 -0.74 -3.25
C ALA A 135 2.08 0.48 -3.47
N LEU A 136 1.52 1.63 -3.87
CA LEU A 136 2.27 2.87 -4.13
C LEU A 136 2.20 3.87 -2.96
N LEU A 137 1.42 3.57 -1.92
CA LEU A 137 1.18 4.49 -0.82
C LEU A 137 2.46 4.82 -0.05
N GLU A 138 3.25 3.81 0.31
CA GLU A 138 4.50 4.01 1.06
C GLU A 138 5.53 4.80 0.24
N GLN A 139 5.66 4.45 -1.04
CA GLN A 139 6.56 5.16 -1.95
C GLN A 139 6.19 6.63 -2.08
N THR A 140 4.91 6.92 -2.34
CA THR A 140 4.43 8.30 -2.49
C THR A 140 4.57 9.09 -1.20
N ARG A 141 4.27 8.46 -0.06
CA ARG A 141 4.44 9.05 1.27
C ARG A 141 5.91 9.43 1.52
N SER A 142 6.85 8.54 1.21
CA SER A 142 8.28 8.80 1.34
C SER A 142 8.73 9.96 0.45
N ILE A 143 8.26 9.99 -0.80
CA ILE A 143 8.54 11.08 -1.74
C ILE A 143 8.00 12.40 -1.18
N MET A 144 6.72 12.47 -0.81
CA MET A 144 6.11 13.68 -0.25
C MET A 144 6.84 14.16 1.01
N ARG A 145 7.19 13.25 1.93
CA ARG A 145 7.93 13.58 3.16
C ARG A 145 9.33 14.11 2.87
N SER A 146 10.07 13.44 1.99
CA SER A 146 11.43 13.85 1.63
C SER A 146 11.47 15.24 0.98
N ARG A 147 10.42 15.60 0.23
CA ARG A 147 10.35 16.85 -0.53
C ARG A 147 9.77 17.99 0.27
N PHE A 148 8.64 17.78 0.95
CA PHE A 148 8.06 18.84 1.78
C PHE A 148 8.89 19.07 3.06
N GLY A 149 9.46 18.04 3.68
CA GLY A 149 10.18 18.16 4.95
C GLY A 149 11.40 19.09 4.98
N GLN A 150 11.94 19.51 3.82
CA GLN A 150 13.14 20.34 3.76
C GLN A 150 12.87 21.84 3.92
N ILE A 151 11.87 22.38 3.22
CA ILE A 151 11.65 23.83 3.11
C ILE A 151 10.17 24.21 3.33
N ILE A 152 9.23 23.32 2.99
CA ILE A 152 7.79 23.59 3.06
C ILE A 152 7.22 22.79 4.22
N THR A 153 6.82 23.43 5.33
CA THR A 153 6.32 22.73 6.53
C THR A 153 4.90 22.14 6.39
N LYS A 154 4.64 21.42 5.30
CA LYS A 154 3.44 20.61 5.10
C LYS A 154 3.73 19.21 5.61
N ARG A 155 2.89 18.72 6.53
CA ARG A 155 2.97 17.35 7.01
C ARG A 155 2.29 16.42 6.01
N VAL A 156 2.73 15.17 6.01
CA VAL A 156 2.11 14.10 5.23
C VAL A 156 1.40 13.19 6.21
N TYR A 157 0.07 13.27 6.20
CA TYR A 157 -0.81 12.43 6.97
C TYR A 157 -1.16 11.19 6.15
N THR A 158 -1.32 10.06 6.83
CA THR A 158 -1.82 8.82 6.22
C THR A 158 -3.14 8.48 6.88
N LEU A 159 -4.16 8.21 6.07
CA LEU A 159 -5.42 7.67 6.55
C LEU A 159 -5.45 6.18 6.24
N GLU A 160 -5.67 5.39 7.28
CA GLU A 160 -5.89 3.95 7.19
C GLU A 160 -7.18 3.66 7.95
N PHE A 161 -8.09 2.92 7.32
CA PHE A 161 -9.34 2.53 7.93
C PHE A 161 -9.76 1.19 7.34
N GLU A 162 -10.10 0.24 8.20
CA GLU A 162 -10.48 -1.11 7.82
C GLU A 162 -11.83 -1.49 8.42
N ARG A 163 -12.49 -2.49 7.84
CA ARG A 163 -13.70 -3.08 8.41
C ARG A 163 -13.48 -3.65 9.82
N SER A 164 -12.28 -4.16 10.08
CA SER A 164 -11.88 -4.84 11.31
C SER A 164 -11.98 -3.94 12.54
N VAL A 165 -11.96 -2.62 12.34
CA VAL A 165 -12.08 -1.60 13.37
C VAL A 165 -13.37 -1.78 14.15
N ASP A 166 -13.21 -1.86 15.47
CA ASP A 166 -14.31 -1.93 16.44
C ASP A 166 -15.17 -0.66 16.37
N ASP A 167 -16.40 -0.74 16.89
CA ASP A 167 -17.37 0.36 16.85
C ASP A 167 -17.01 1.46 17.88
N ASP A 168 -15.81 2.02 17.76
CA ASP A 168 -15.22 3.02 18.63
C ASP A 168 -15.39 4.43 18.03
N VAL A 169 -16.21 5.22 18.70
CA VAL A 169 -16.52 6.62 18.34
C VAL A 169 -15.29 7.51 18.52
N GLU A 170 -14.44 7.23 19.53
CA GLU A 170 -13.27 8.04 19.83
C GLU A 170 -12.24 7.94 18.69
N LEU A 171 -12.05 6.74 18.13
CA LEU A 171 -11.18 6.53 16.99
C LEU A 171 -11.60 7.36 15.76
N VAL A 172 -12.90 7.41 15.45
CA VAL A 172 -13.40 8.23 14.34
C VAL A 172 -13.24 9.72 14.65
N ALA A 173 -13.45 10.13 15.90
CA ALA A 173 -13.20 11.51 16.33
C ALA A 173 -11.71 11.89 16.20
N GLU A 174 -10.79 10.97 16.50
CA GLU A 174 -9.36 11.17 16.25
C GLU A 174 -9.05 11.30 14.76
N ILE A 175 -9.63 10.45 13.92
CA ILE A 175 -9.47 10.53 12.46
C ILE A 175 -9.92 11.90 11.98
N PHE A 176 -11.12 12.35 12.39
CA PHE A 176 -11.61 13.69 12.07
C PHE A 176 -10.64 14.78 12.55
N GLY A 177 -10.16 14.69 13.79
CA GLY A 177 -9.20 15.65 14.35
C GLY A 177 -7.87 15.70 13.57
N LYS A 178 -7.37 14.54 13.13
CA LYS A 178 -6.17 14.42 12.28
C LYS A 178 -6.40 15.06 10.90
N LEU A 179 -7.54 14.80 10.27
CA LEU A 179 -7.91 15.36 8.97
C LEU A 179 -8.13 16.88 9.03
N ASP A 180 -8.83 17.38 10.05
CA ASP A 180 -9.04 18.81 10.22
C ASP A 180 -7.73 19.55 10.56
N ALA A 181 -6.86 18.93 11.37
CA ALA A 181 -5.51 19.46 11.60
C ALA A 181 -4.69 19.50 10.30
N ALA A 182 -4.83 18.48 9.43
CA ALA A 182 -4.17 18.47 8.12
C ALA A 182 -4.68 19.61 7.24
N ARG A 183 -6.00 19.80 7.17
CA ARG A 183 -6.66 20.90 6.45
C ARG A 183 -6.14 22.27 6.91
N ARG A 184 -6.26 22.58 8.21
CA ARG A 184 -5.83 23.88 8.77
C ARG A 184 -4.34 24.16 8.55
N ARG A 185 -3.50 23.11 8.63
CA ARG A 185 -2.04 23.21 8.41
C ARG A 185 -1.65 23.14 6.94
N ARG A 186 -2.62 23.18 6.00
CA ARG A 186 -2.38 23.08 4.55
C ARG A 186 -1.56 21.85 4.16
N SER A 187 -1.68 20.79 4.95
CA SER A 187 -0.94 19.54 4.82
C SER A 187 -1.64 18.59 3.84
N VAL A 188 -0.97 17.51 3.47
CA VAL A 188 -1.51 16.52 2.54
C VAL A 188 -1.95 15.27 3.27
N VAL A 189 -3.08 14.71 2.88
CA VAL A 189 -3.53 13.39 3.32
C VAL A 189 -3.31 12.41 2.17
N CYS A 190 -2.45 11.42 2.37
CA CYS A 190 -2.28 10.30 1.46
C CYS A 190 -3.11 9.13 1.97
N THR A 191 -3.90 8.50 1.11
CA THR A 191 -4.75 7.38 1.49
C THR A 191 -4.89 6.39 0.35
N SER A 192 -5.40 5.20 0.66
CA SER A 192 -5.75 4.19 -0.32
C SER A 192 -7.25 4.27 -0.66
N PRO A 193 -7.68 3.80 -1.84
CA PRO A 193 -9.11 3.74 -2.17
C PRO A 193 -9.88 2.83 -1.19
N GLU A 194 -9.25 1.77 -0.68
CA GLU A 194 -9.83 0.82 0.27
C GLU A 194 -10.16 1.49 1.60
N ALA A 195 -9.31 2.41 2.10
CA ALA A 195 -9.58 3.13 3.35
C ALA A 195 -10.79 4.08 3.21
N ILE A 196 -10.88 4.82 2.10
CA ILE A 196 -12.04 5.68 1.84
C ILE A 196 -13.32 4.85 1.73
N LYS A 197 -13.27 3.77 0.93
CA LYS A 197 -14.42 2.88 0.72
C LYS A 197 -14.82 2.17 2.01
N SER A 198 -13.86 1.72 2.82
CA SER A 198 -14.14 1.08 4.10
C SER A 198 -14.85 2.02 5.07
N LEU A 199 -14.45 3.29 5.13
CA LEU A 199 -15.09 4.29 6.00
C LEU A 199 -16.52 4.59 5.56
N LEU A 200 -16.75 4.70 4.24
CA LEU A 200 -18.10 4.85 3.68
C LEU A 200 -18.97 3.61 3.92
N LEU A 201 -18.43 2.41 3.69
CA LEU A 201 -19.17 1.16 3.83
C LEU A 201 -19.46 0.82 5.30
N LYS A 202 -18.57 1.18 6.23
CA LYS A 202 -18.84 1.10 7.67
C LYS A 202 -20.00 1.99 8.09
N PHE A 203 -20.08 3.21 7.56
CA PHE A 203 -21.24 4.10 7.76
C PHE A 203 -22.53 3.46 7.25
N VAL A 204 -22.51 2.90 6.03
CA VAL A 204 -23.68 2.20 5.47
C VAL A 204 -24.05 0.95 6.28
N GLU A 205 -23.06 0.17 6.75
CA GLU A 205 -23.27 -1.00 7.63
C GLU A 205 -23.97 -0.59 8.94
N HIS A 206 -23.59 0.53 9.54
CA HIS A 206 -24.23 1.05 10.75
C HIS A 206 -25.66 1.52 10.51
N LEU A 207 -25.92 2.27 9.44
CA LEU A 207 -27.28 2.66 9.08
C LEU A 207 -28.16 1.44 8.82
N HIS A 208 -27.65 0.45 8.11
CA HIS A 208 -28.38 -0.78 7.84
C HIS A 208 -28.69 -1.57 9.12
N ALA A 209 -27.72 -1.67 10.05
CA ALA A 209 -27.93 -2.33 11.34
C ALA A 209 -28.99 -1.63 12.20
N LEU A 210 -29.08 -0.29 12.13
CA LEU A 210 -30.11 0.49 12.83
C LEU A 210 -31.50 0.31 12.20
N GLU A 211 -31.58 0.21 10.87
CA GLU A 211 -32.84 0.00 10.13
C GLU A 211 -33.43 -1.40 10.36
N GLN A 212 -32.60 -2.41 10.58
CA GLN A 212 -33.05 -3.79 10.78
C GLN A 212 -33.77 -4.04 12.13
N VAL A 213 -33.62 -3.15 13.11
CA VAL A 213 -34.16 -3.36 14.46
C VAL A 213 -35.48 -2.64 14.62
N GLU A 214 -36.54 -3.37 14.94
CA GLU A 214 -37.84 -2.78 15.24
C GLU A 214 -37.91 -2.28 16.69
N ALA A 215 -38.68 -1.23 16.95
CA ALA A 215 -38.86 -0.67 18.30
C ALA A 215 -39.45 -1.70 19.29
N SER A 216 -40.22 -2.67 18.78
CA SER A 216 -40.76 -3.81 19.52
C SER A 216 -39.67 -4.70 20.12
N ASP A 217 -38.57 -4.92 19.38
CA ASP A 217 -37.47 -5.81 19.78
C ASP A 217 -36.64 -5.24 20.93
N LEU A 218 -36.79 -3.94 21.22
CA LEU A 218 -36.08 -3.22 22.27
C LEU A 218 -36.91 -3.01 23.55
N THR A 219 -38.10 -3.61 23.63
CA THR A 219 -38.99 -3.49 24.79
C THR A 219 -38.58 -4.45 25.91
N PHE A 220 -38.42 -3.93 27.14
CA PHE A 220 -38.10 -4.76 28.30
C PHE A 220 -39.31 -5.65 28.67
N GLY A 221 -39.06 -6.95 28.80
CA GLY A 221 -40.04 -7.94 29.25
C GLY A 221 -39.96 -8.24 30.75
N GLU A 222 -40.60 -9.34 31.18
CA GLU A 222 -40.66 -9.74 32.59
C GLU A 222 -39.39 -10.47 33.08
N SER A 223 -38.60 -11.05 32.17
CA SER A 223 -37.41 -11.82 32.52
C SER A 223 -36.16 -10.94 32.67
N ALA A 224 -35.54 -10.98 33.86
CA ALA A 224 -34.30 -10.25 34.14
C ALA A 224 -33.12 -10.67 33.24
N ARG A 225 -33.12 -11.89 32.67
CA ARG A 225 -32.09 -12.34 31.72
C ARG A 225 -32.31 -11.73 30.33
N ALA A 226 -33.54 -11.74 29.84
CA ALA A 226 -33.92 -11.14 28.57
C ALA A 226 -33.67 -9.62 28.57
N ASN A 227 -33.99 -8.94 29.69
CA ASN A 227 -33.76 -7.50 29.82
C ASN A 227 -32.28 -7.11 29.79
N ARG A 228 -31.38 -7.96 30.29
CA ARG A 228 -29.92 -7.72 30.16
C ARG A 228 -29.46 -7.86 28.71
N GLU A 229 -30.02 -8.81 27.99
CA GLU A 229 -29.68 -9.04 26.57
C GLU A 229 -30.18 -7.88 25.70
N ILE A 230 -31.43 -7.45 25.89
CA ILE A 230 -31.99 -6.25 25.26
C ILE A 230 -31.15 -5.01 25.60
N GLY A 231 -30.72 -4.87 26.86
CA GLY A 231 -29.82 -3.80 27.28
C GLY A 231 -28.51 -3.76 26.48
N ARG A 232 -27.88 -4.92 26.27
CA ARG A 232 -26.65 -5.04 25.46
C ARG A 232 -26.88 -4.71 24.00
N VAL A 233 -27.99 -5.19 23.42
CA VAL A 233 -28.34 -4.89 22.02
C VAL A 233 -28.55 -3.39 21.85
N ARG A 234 -29.28 -2.75 22.78
CA ARG A 234 -29.50 -1.30 22.77
C ARG A 234 -28.20 -0.50 22.87
N GLU A 235 -27.30 -0.90 23.77
CA GLU A 235 -25.98 -0.27 23.92
C GLU A 235 -25.16 -0.39 22.62
N ALA A 236 -25.12 -1.59 22.01
CA ALA A 236 -24.42 -1.81 20.75
C ALA A 236 -25.02 -0.96 19.59
N LEU A 237 -26.34 -0.83 19.53
CA LEU A 237 -27.01 0.03 18.53
C LEU A 237 -26.70 1.50 18.77
N GLN A 238 -26.67 1.95 20.04
CA GLN A 238 -26.28 3.32 20.37
C GLN A 238 -24.85 3.60 19.90
N CYS A 239 -23.89 2.71 20.16
CA CYS A 239 -22.51 2.87 19.68
C CYS A 239 -22.44 2.96 18.15
N LYS A 240 -23.20 2.13 17.42
CA LYS A 240 -23.29 2.21 15.96
C LYS A 240 -23.87 3.53 15.47
N SER A 241 -24.91 4.04 16.13
CA SER A 241 -25.50 5.35 15.83
C SER A 241 -24.50 6.48 16.04
N ASP A 242 -23.85 6.50 17.21
CA ASP A 242 -22.88 7.54 17.57
C ASP A 242 -21.67 7.53 16.62
N MET A 243 -21.20 6.33 16.23
CA MET A 243 -20.12 6.18 15.26
C MET A 243 -20.55 6.63 13.87
N ALA A 244 -21.78 6.33 13.44
CA ALA A 244 -22.32 6.80 12.17
C ALA A 244 -22.36 8.33 12.11
N ASP A 245 -22.83 8.99 13.16
CA ASP A 245 -22.84 10.46 13.28
C ASP A 245 -21.42 11.05 13.26
N ALA A 246 -20.46 10.39 13.90
CA ALA A 246 -19.06 10.80 13.85
C ALA A 246 -18.47 10.69 12.43
N ILE A 247 -18.82 9.63 11.68
CA ILE A 247 -18.39 9.43 10.29
C ILE A 247 -18.96 10.52 9.36
N VAL A 248 -20.21 10.96 9.56
CA VAL A 248 -20.82 12.02 8.74
C VAL A 248 -19.93 13.27 8.68
N ARG A 249 -19.31 13.65 9.80
CA ARG A 249 -18.40 14.81 9.86
C ARG A 249 -17.17 14.65 8.95
N VAL A 250 -16.64 13.43 8.84
CA VAL A 250 -15.53 13.11 7.92
C VAL A 250 -16.01 13.18 6.47
N LEU A 251 -17.18 12.61 6.18
CA LEU A 251 -17.76 12.61 4.84
C LEU A 251 -18.07 14.03 4.34
N ASP A 252 -18.61 14.89 5.20
CA ASP A 252 -18.88 16.30 4.87
C ASP A 252 -17.60 17.07 4.60
N MET A 253 -16.51 16.80 5.33
CA MET A 253 -15.20 17.38 5.04
C MET A 253 -14.69 16.96 3.66
N TRP A 254 -14.92 15.72 3.24
CA TRP A 254 -14.54 15.24 1.90
C TRP A 254 -15.42 15.79 0.79
N ARG A 255 -16.73 15.97 1.03
CA ARG A 255 -17.65 16.59 0.05
C ARG A 255 -17.19 17.98 -0.39
N GLY A 256 -16.65 18.76 0.53
CA GLY A 256 -16.09 20.09 0.25
C GLY A 256 -14.59 20.09 -0.08
N GLY A 257 -13.94 18.93 -0.08
CA GLY A 257 -12.49 18.78 -0.29
C GLY A 257 -12.09 18.60 -1.75
N VAL A 258 -10.79 18.50 -1.99
CA VAL A 258 -10.22 18.21 -3.31
C VAL A 258 -9.58 16.83 -3.30
N LEU A 259 -10.01 15.98 -4.24
CA LEU A 259 -9.48 14.65 -4.43
C LEU A 259 -8.51 14.61 -5.63
N ILE A 260 -7.27 14.19 -5.37
CA ILE A 260 -6.27 13.91 -6.40
C ILE A 260 -6.14 12.38 -6.50
N MET A 261 -6.42 11.81 -7.66
CA MET A 261 -6.31 10.36 -7.90
C MET A 261 -5.09 10.05 -8.77
N ASP A 262 -4.23 9.16 -8.30
CA ASP A 262 -3.13 8.59 -9.08
C ASP A 262 -3.50 7.18 -9.58
N GLU A 263 -3.07 6.83 -10.78
CA GLU A 263 -3.46 5.58 -11.48
C GLU A 263 -5.00 5.39 -11.49
N VAL A 264 -5.71 6.40 -12.00
CA VAL A 264 -7.19 6.45 -12.09
C VAL A 264 -7.78 5.22 -12.79
N ASP A 265 -7.07 4.68 -13.78
CA ASP A 265 -7.44 3.46 -14.49
C ASP A 265 -7.50 2.23 -13.57
N GLN A 266 -6.59 2.13 -12.59
CA GLN A 266 -6.66 1.11 -11.55
C GLN A 266 -7.73 1.44 -10.50
N LEU A 267 -7.78 2.69 -10.05
CA LEU A 267 -8.65 3.13 -8.95
C LEU A 267 -10.15 3.10 -9.28
N LEU A 268 -10.50 3.29 -10.54
CA LEU A 268 -11.89 3.29 -11.03
C LEU A 268 -12.23 2.05 -11.85
N HIS A 269 -11.34 1.06 -11.92
CA HIS A 269 -11.63 -0.18 -12.62
C HIS A 269 -12.84 -0.87 -11.97
N PRO A 270 -13.93 -1.16 -12.70
CA PRO A 270 -15.17 -1.66 -12.09
C PRO A 270 -14.94 -2.93 -11.28
N LEU A 271 -14.27 -3.93 -11.87
CA LEU A 271 -14.08 -5.24 -11.21
C LEU A 271 -12.94 -5.30 -10.18
N ARG A 272 -12.00 -4.35 -10.18
CA ARG A 272 -10.80 -4.40 -9.32
C ARG A 272 -10.86 -3.40 -8.19
N SER A 273 -11.63 -2.33 -8.37
CA SER A 273 -11.76 -1.29 -7.37
C SER A 273 -12.95 -1.53 -6.42
N GLU A 274 -13.86 -2.45 -6.74
CA GLU A 274 -14.94 -2.85 -5.83
C GLU A 274 -14.36 -3.47 -4.55
N LEU A 275 -14.83 -2.96 -3.40
CA LEU A 275 -14.47 -3.47 -2.10
C LEU A 275 -15.65 -4.29 -1.56
N ASN A 276 -15.48 -5.61 -1.55
CA ASN A 276 -16.45 -6.50 -0.93
C ASN A 276 -16.42 -6.32 0.58
N PHE A 277 -17.50 -5.77 1.14
CA PHE A 277 -17.64 -5.46 2.56
C PHE A 277 -18.77 -6.32 3.14
N PRO A 278 -18.48 -7.59 3.51
CA PRO A 278 -19.51 -8.52 3.97
C PRO A 278 -20.18 -7.97 5.23
N ILE A 279 -21.50 -8.06 5.33
CA ILE A 279 -22.27 -7.65 6.50
C ILE A 279 -22.64 -8.87 7.36
N GLY A 280 -22.91 -8.64 8.65
CA GLY A 280 -23.34 -9.68 9.58
C GLY A 280 -22.24 -10.17 10.53
N ALA A 281 -22.59 -11.20 11.30
CA ALA A 281 -21.71 -11.78 12.31
C ALA A 281 -20.44 -12.36 11.66
N LYS A 282 -19.30 -12.16 12.33
CA LYS A 282 -18.04 -12.79 11.92
C LYS A 282 -18.05 -14.23 12.43
N ASP A 283 -18.38 -15.16 11.56
CA ASP A 283 -18.20 -16.58 11.88
C ASP A 283 -16.73 -16.96 11.70
N PRO A 284 -16.11 -17.63 12.69
CA PRO A 284 -14.79 -18.18 12.50
C PRO A 284 -14.85 -19.18 11.34
N ILE A 285 -13.91 -19.05 10.41
CA ILE A 285 -13.75 -20.02 9.34
C ILE A 285 -13.54 -21.40 9.99
N ASP A 286 -14.08 -22.44 9.38
CA ASP A 286 -13.84 -23.81 9.86
C ASP A 286 -12.34 -24.07 10.05
N MET A 287 -11.99 -24.62 11.21
CA MET A 287 -10.61 -24.83 11.67
C MET A 287 -9.76 -23.54 11.71
N ALA A 288 -10.32 -22.37 12.01
CA ALA A 288 -9.56 -21.13 12.21
C ALA A 288 -8.40 -21.34 13.20
N GLY A 289 -7.21 -20.83 12.87
CA GLY A 289 -5.95 -21.17 13.55
C GLY A 289 -5.31 -22.39 12.91
N TYR A 290 -5.94 -23.54 13.14
CA TYR A 290 -5.49 -24.85 12.70
C TYR A 290 -5.28 -24.97 11.19
N ARG A 291 -6.09 -24.30 10.37
CA ARG A 291 -6.04 -24.35 8.91
C ARG A 291 -4.72 -23.86 8.33
N TRP A 292 -4.04 -22.92 8.98
CA TRP A 292 -2.73 -22.43 8.56
C TRP A 292 -1.61 -23.00 9.44
N ASP A 293 -1.88 -23.19 10.74
CA ASP A 293 -0.90 -23.75 11.66
C ASP A 293 -0.52 -25.19 11.30
N PHE A 294 -1.49 -26.01 10.86
CA PHE A 294 -1.23 -27.40 10.48
C PHE A 294 -0.34 -27.54 9.23
N PRO A 295 -0.64 -26.89 8.08
CA PRO A 295 0.29 -26.90 6.95
C PRO A 295 1.66 -26.34 7.28
N ILE A 296 1.74 -25.26 8.08
CA ILE A 296 3.03 -24.69 8.52
C ILE A 296 3.79 -25.73 9.34
N PHE A 297 3.16 -26.41 10.29
CA PHE A 297 3.78 -27.47 11.06
C PHE A 297 4.30 -28.63 10.20
N LEU A 298 3.53 -29.06 9.19
CA LEU A 298 3.97 -30.12 8.28
C LEU A 298 5.21 -29.72 7.48
N ILE A 299 5.22 -28.49 6.98
CA ILE A 299 6.34 -27.95 6.19
C ILE A 299 7.56 -27.70 7.09
N ASP A 300 7.37 -27.24 8.33
CA ASP A 300 8.45 -26.98 9.29
C ASP A 300 9.25 -28.26 9.59
N GLY A 301 8.57 -29.40 9.80
CA GLY A 301 9.23 -30.70 9.96
C GLY A 301 10.04 -31.11 8.72
N LEU A 302 9.56 -30.78 7.52
CA LEU A 302 10.24 -31.09 6.27
C LEU A 302 11.46 -30.18 6.04
N PHE A 303 11.37 -28.88 6.34
CA PHE A 303 12.52 -27.96 6.28
C PHE A 303 13.57 -28.25 7.34
N SER A 304 13.15 -28.65 8.55
CA SER A 304 14.07 -29.15 9.57
C SER A 304 14.83 -30.39 9.09
N ALA A 305 14.14 -31.33 8.43
CA ALA A 305 14.74 -32.52 7.86
C ALA A 305 15.68 -32.24 6.66
N ALA A 306 15.30 -31.30 5.77
CA ALA A 306 16.03 -31.03 4.52
C ALA A 306 17.22 -30.07 4.69
N GLU A 307 17.07 -29.05 5.54
CA GLU A 307 18.01 -27.92 5.64
C GLU A 307 18.59 -27.77 7.05
N GLY A 308 18.13 -28.56 8.02
CA GLY A 308 18.62 -28.52 9.40
C GLY A 308 18.16 -27.27 10.16
N HIS A 309 17.09 -26.61 9.68
CA HIS A 309 16.51 -25.48 10.39
C HIS A 309 15.96 -25.92 11.75
N PRO A 310 16.16 -25.10 12.82
CA PRO A 310 15.51 -25.36 14.09
C PRO A 310 14.00 -25.29 13.90
N LEU A 311 13.28 -26.20 14.54
CA LEU A 311 11.81 -26.14 14.58
C LEU A 311 11.40 -24.79 15.18
N SER A 312 10.31 -24.23 14.65
CA SER A 312 9.77 -22.97 15.15
C SER A 312 9.33 -23.11 16.62
N GLU A 313 9.66 -22.11 17.46
CA GLU A 313 9.39 -22.12 18.92
C GLU A 313 7.91 -22.33 19.29
N ARG A 314 6.99 -22.06 18.35
CA ARG A 314 5.54 -22.23 18.52
C ARG A 314 5.09 -23.70 18.53
N LEU A 315 5.98 -24.63 18.20
CA LEU A 315 5.69 -26.03 17.95
C LEU A 315 6.66 -26.89 18.74
N ASN A 316 6.50 -26.92 20.07
CA ASN A 316 7.33 -27.72 20.96
C ASN A 316 6.83 -29.17 20.96
N PRO A 317 7.49 -30.15 20.32
CA PRO A 317 6.99 -31.52 20.20
C PRO A 317 7.21 -32.34 21.49
N GLN A 318 7.18 -31.68 22.64
CA GLN A 318 7.40 -32.31 23.93
C GLN A 318 6.14 -33.05 24.37
N MET A 319 6.12 -34.33 23.98
CA MET A 319 5.38 -35.43 24.59
C MET A 319 3.85 -35.37 24.45
N SER A 320 3.34 -35.82 23.31
CA SER A 320 2.05 -36.53 23.33
C SER A 320 2.28 -37.94 23.87
N THR A 321 1.93 -38.18 25.14
CA THR A 321 1.86 -39.52 25.75
C THR A 321 0.78 -40.42 25.14
N ARG A 322 0.00 -39.88 24.19
CA ARG A 322 -1.11 -40.55 23.49
C ARG A 322 -0.66 -41.38 22.29
N ILE A 323 0.59 -41.27 21.84
CA ILE A 323 1.09 -41.94 20.63
C ILE A 323 2.43 -42.63 20.90
N ASN A 324 2.64 -43.81 20.33
CA ASN A 324 3.83 -44.65 20.54
C ASN A 324 5.08 -44.20 19.74
N PHE A 325 5.05 -43.04 19.08
CA PHE A 325 6.16 -42.55 18.25
C PHE A 325 6.68 -41.22 18.79
N GLY A 326 7.98 -41.14 19.04
CA GLY A 326 8.63 -39.89 19.47
C GLY A 326 8.84 -38.93 18.30
N ALA A 327 8.68 -37.63 18.54
CA ALA A 327 8.89 -36.58 17.54
C ALA A 327 10.26 -36.66 16.87
N GLN A 328 11.32 -36.90 17.66
CA GLN A 328 12.68 -37.01 17.15
C GLN A 328 12.85 -38.18 16.16
N ALA A 329 12.25 -39.34 16.45
CA ALA A 329 12.32 -40.50 15.57
C ALA A 329 11.61 -40.25 14.23
N ILE A 330 10.52 -39.47 14.23
CA ILE A 330 9.83 -39.09 13.00
C ILE A 330 10.65 -38.09 12.18
N LEU A 331 11.32 -37.13 12.84
CA LEU A 331 12.20 -36.17 12.17
C LEU A 331 13.43 -36.85 11.56
N ASP A 332 13.99 -37.84 12.25
CA ASP A 332 15.10 -38.64 11.71
C ASP A 332 14.61 -39.49 10.51
N ASP A 333 13.43 -40.10 10.57
CA ASP A 333 12.81 -40.81 9.43
C ASP A 333 12.56 -39.87 8.23
N LEU A 334 12.11 -38.63 8.48
CA LEU A 334 11.96 -37.61 7.44
C LEU A 334 13.30 -37.18 6.85
N ARG A 335 14.35 -37.05 7.66
CA ARG A 335 15.70 -36.72 7.20
C ARG A 335 16.25 -37.81 6.29
N ASP A 336 16.07 -39.07 6.68
CA ASP A 336 16.47 -40.22 5.87
C ASP A 336 15.69 -40.28 4.55
N ALA A 337 14.38 -40.01 4.59
CA ALA A 337 13.54 -39.91 3.39
C ALA A 337 14.03 -38.82 2.44
N VAL A 338 14.36 -37.63 2.96
CA VAL A 338 14.82 -36.52 2.13
C VAL A 338 16.19 -36.83 1.51
N ALA A 339 17.11 -37.42 2.28
CA ALA A 339 18.43 -37.84 1.79
C ALA A 339 18.31 -38.91 0.68
N GLU A 340 17.43 -39.89 0.88
CA GLU A 340 17.11 -40.91 -0.13
C GLU A 340 16.55 -40.26 -1.40
N GLY A 341 15.61 -39.33 -1.26
CA GLY A 341 15.01 -38.61 -2.38
C GLY A 341 16.02 -37.80 -3.20
N TYR A 342 17.02 -37.19 -2.55
CA TYR A 342 18.13 -36.54 -3.25
C TYR A 342 19.02 -37.53 -3.99
N SER A 343 19.31 -38.70 -3.39
CA SER A 343 20.14 -39.72 -4.00
C SER A 343 19.50 -40.37 -5.23
N GLN A 344 18.18 -40.53 -5.22
CA GLN A 344 17.39 -41.12 -6.31
C GLN A 344 16.94 -40.09 -7.35
N HIS A 345 17.36 -38.83 -7.22
CA HIS A 345 16.88 -37.71 -8.04
C HIS A 345 15.34 -37.53 -8.02
N ALA A 346 14.68 -38.02 -6.97
CA ALA A 346 13.26 -37.81 -6.72
C ALA A 346 12.98 -36.44 -6.06
N LEU A 347 14.00 -35.84 -5.43
CA LEU A 347 13.99 -34.47 -4.89
C LEU A 347 15.13 -33.65 -5.51
N GLN A 348 14.87 -32.36 -5.73
CA GLN A 348 15.88 -31.37 -6.12
C GLN A 348 16.14 -30.42 -4.94
N ARG A 349 17.39 -29.99 -4.75
CA ARG A 349 17.79 -29.12 -3.61
C ARG A 349 17.92 -27.63 -3.96
N SER A 350 18.36 -27.29 -5.16
CA SER A 350 18.69 -25.91 -5.57
C SER A 350 17.78 -25.44 -6.70
N PRO A 351 17.17 -24.23 -6.64
CA PRO A 351 17.38 -23.17 -5.64
C PRO A 351 16.60 -23.35 -4.32
N HIS A 352 15.63 -24.27 -4.28
CA HIS A 352 14.91 -24.72 -3.09
C HIS A 352 14.45 -26.17 -3.29
N MET A 353 13.97 -26.81 -2.24
CA MET A 353 13.49 -28.19 -2.30
C MET A 353 12.28 -28.33 -3.23
N ILE A 354 12.37 -29.21 -4.23
CA ILE A 354 11.28 -29.50 -5.19
C ILE A 354 11.09 -31.01 -5.28
N LEU A 355 9.84 -31.46 -5.19
CA LEU A 355 9.46 -32.85 -5.46
C LEU A 355 9.40 -33.10 -6.97
N LEU A 356 10.23 -34.02 -7.47
CA LEU A 356 10.30 -34.39 -8.88
C LEU A 356 9.50 -35.67 -9.20
N ASP A 357 9.46 -36.63 -8.26
CA ASP A 357 8.75 -37.90 -8.44
C ASP A 357 7.61 -38.10 -7.44
N LYS A 358 6.39 -38.24 -7.97
CA LYS A 358 5.18 -38.49 -7.17
C LYS A 358 5.14 -39.91 -6.59
N ALA A 359 5.72 -40.91 -7.26
CA ALA A 359 5.73 -42.27 -6.75
C ALA A 359 6.59 -42.38 -5.48
N PHE A 360 7.75 -41.74 -5.48
CA PHE A 360 8.59 -41.57 -4.30
C PHE A 360 7.86 -40.88 -3.14
N TYR A 361 7.11 -39.80 -3.41
CA TYR A 361 6.32 -39.13 -2.38
C TYR A 361 5.31 -40.07 -1.70
N GLU A 362 4.52 -40.80 -2.49
CA GLU A 362 3.51 -41.71 -1.96
C GLU A 362 4.14 -42.88 -1.17
N ALA A 363 5.27 -43.41 -1.65
CA ALA A 363 5.91 -44.58 -1.06
C ALA A 363 6.74 -44.25 0.19
N ARG A 364 7.47 -43.13 0.20
CA ARG A 364 8.50 -42.84 1.21
C ARG A 364 8.21 -41.62 2.08
N LEU A 365 7.82 -40.50 1.46
CA LEU A 365 7.68 -39.22 2.17
C LEU A 365 6.33 -39.12 2.90
N LYS A 366 5.24 -39.52 2.26
CA LYS A 366 3.87 -39.45 2.78
C LYS A 366 3.68 -40.27 4.07
N PRO A 367 4.20 -41.51 4.21
CA PRO A 367 4.07 -42.25 5.48
C PRO A 367 4.76 -41.54 6.66
N ALA A 368 5.93 -40.94 6.43
CA ALA A 368 6.65 -40.19 7.46
C ALA A 368 5.91 -38.89 7.83
N LEU A 369 5.43 -38.15 6.83
CA LEU A 369 4.60 -36.95 7.03
C LEU A 369 3.26 -37.28 7.70
N ALA A 370 2.68 -38.45 7.47
CA ALA A 370 1.45 -38.88 8.14
C ALA A 370 1.67 -39.12 9.65
N LYS A 371 2.81 -39.71 10.04
CA LYS A 371 3.18 -39.82 11.46
C LYS A 371 3.39 -38.44 12.08
N TRP A 372 4.04 -37.54 11.35
CA TRP A 372 4.24 -36.15 11.77
C TRP A 372 2.90 -35.42 11.97
N ALA A 373 1.99 -35.53 11.00
CA ALA A 373 0.64 -35.00 11.08
C ALA A 373 -0.14 -35.53 12.30
N LEU A 374 -0.04 -36.83 12.56
CA LEU A 374 -0.72 -37.47 13.70
C LEU A 374 -0.24 -36.90 15.04
N LEU A 375 1.06 -36.57 15.14
CA LEU A 375 1.62 -35.95 16.34
C LEU A 375 0.96 -34.61 16.66
N TRP A 376 0.75 -33.78 15.63
CA TRP A 376 0.09 -32.48 15.78
C TRP A 376 -1.40 -32.61 16.14
N ILE A 377 -2.09 -33.59 15.55
CA ILE A 377 -3.52 -33.83 15.79
C ILE A 377 -3.71 -34.30 17.23
N ALA A 378 -2.95 -35.30 17.70
CA ALA A 378 -3.13 -35.87 19.03
C ALA A 378 -2.78 -34.92 20.19
N GLU A 379 -2.02 -33.87 19.91
CA GLU A 379 -1.71 -32.81 20.87
C GLU A 379 -2.90 -31.84 21.05
N ARG A 380 -3.70 -31.62 19.99
CA ARG A 380 -4.72 -30.56 19.92
C ARG A 380 -6.16 -31.07 19.98
N PHE A 381 -6.39 -32.33 19.62
CA PHE A 381 -7.65 -33.05 19.69
C PHE A 381 -7.46 -34.30 20.58
#